data_AF-A0AA39NTR7-F1
#
_entry.id   AF-A0AA39NTR7-F1
#
_cell.length_a   1.000
_cell.length_b   1.000
_cell.length_c   1.000
_cell.angle_alpha   90.00
_cell.angle_beta   90.00
_cell.angle_gamma   90.00
#
_symmetry.space_group_name_H-M   'P 1'
#
loop_
_entity.id
_entity.type
_entity.pdbx_description
1 polymer ?
#
loop_
_entity_poly.entity_id
_entity_poly.type
_entity_poly.pdbx_seq_one_letter_code
_entity_poly.pdbx_strand_id
1 'polypeptide(L)'
;MGHTYNSSFTGSPSSIKSHLLSISLYDETPDKVILPQIPQSVHQGIDDAVEHLAESALSTLVNTFSLPGNSPQTRQQIPPQQKPSIPTLDFVPSTEQECTLATIIQRLEMENELLRRRAIELQAANVLNEAYCAVLREQLAFKEEKGKKKTASGRLMGDEIKRIEERWEKAKEEWNEEKEKWKRDKTAGLNVPACFAKLKPKRGPLPKAIPRPTIKRQSPTANKPSSESPEQFDGYSSSNGDSADAGR
;
A
#
# COMPACT_ATOMS: atom_id res chain seq x y z
N MET A 1 -36.58 -15.82 -37.21
CA MET A 1 -37.41 -15.11 -36.20
C MET A 1 -36.54 -14.05 -35.58
N GLY A 2 -36.68 -12.80 -36.04
CA GLY A 2 -35.89 -11.67 -35.59
C GLY A 2 -36.76 -10.73 -34.77
N HIS A 3 -36.36 -10.45 -33.52
CA HIS A 3 -36.99 -9.43 -32.69
C HIS A 3 -36.22 -8.13 -32.83
N THR A 4 -36.78 -7.20 -33.59
CA THR A 4 -36.37 -5.80 -33.62
C THR A 4 -37.05 -5.08 -32.46
N TYR A 5 -36.27 -4.60 -31.48
CA TYR A 5 -36.78 -3.74 -30.43
C TYR A 5 -36.63 -2.28 -30.86
N ASN A 6 -37.75 -1.67 -31.25
CA ASN A 6 -37.87 -0.22 -31.39
C ASN A 6 -38.09 0.38 -30.00
N SER A 7 -37.04 0.92 -29.40
CA SER A 7 -37.13 1.76 -28.19
C SER A 7 -37.19 3.22 -28.62
N SER A 8 -38.40 3.75 -28.72
CA SER A 8 -38.64 5.18 -28.93
C SER A 8 -38.51 5.93 -27.61
N PHE A 9 -37.32 6.47 -27.36
CA PHE A 9 -37.04 7.37 -26.24
C PHE A 9 -37.49 8.79 -26.61
N THR A 10 -38.72 9.15 -26.26
CA THR A 10 -39.21 10.53 -26.35
C THR A 10 -38.93 11.25 -25.04
N GLY A 11 -37.66 11.60 -24.82
CA GLY A 11 -37.24 12.47 -23.72
C GLY A 11 -37.44 13.94 -24.08
N SER A 12 -38.35 14.62 -23.38
CA SER A 12 -38.63 16.05 -23.53
C SER A 12 -37.37 16.91 -23.23
N PRO A 13 -36.95 17.83 -24.12
CA PRO A 13 -35.70 18.60 -23.95
C PRO A 13 -35.81 19.81 -22.99
N SER A 14 -36.85 19.89 -22.15
CA SER A 14 -37.28 21.14 -21.50
C SER A 14 -36.92 21.27 -20.02
N SER A 15 -35.78 20.71 -19.57
CA SER A 15 -35.30 20.99 -18.20
C SER A 15 -33.79 20.86 -18.03
N ILE A 16 -32.99 21.42 -18.95
CA ILE A 16 -31.61 21.81 -18.61
C ILE A 16 -31.68 23.25 -18.11
N LYS A 17 -32.31 23.42 -16.94
CA LYS A 17 -32.10 24.64 -16.15
C LYS A 17 -30.64 24.61 -15.72
N SER A 18 -29.91 25.57 -16.28
CA SER A 18 -28.61 26.07 -15.85
C SER A 18 -28.35 25.91 -14.35
N HIS A 19 -27.89 24.74 -13.93
CA HIS A 19 -26.98 24.62 -12.80
C HIS A 19 -25.61 25.05 -13.33
N LEU A 20 -25.48 26.35 -13.60
CA LEU A 20 -24.21 27.04 -13.43
C LEU A 20 -23.91 26.95 -11.94
N LEU A 21 -23.38 25.80 -11.54
CA LEU A 21 -22.64 25.66 -10.31
C LEU A 21 -21.56 26.74 -10.40
N SER A 22 -21.78 27.82 -9.65
CA SER A 22 -20.71 28.65 -9.15
C SER A 22 -19.84 27.72 -8.32
N ILE A 23 -18.97 26.98 -8.99
CA ILE A 23 -17.74 26.48 -8.39
C ILE A 23 -17.00 27.77 -8.10
N SER A 24 -17.20 28.33 -6.90
CA SER A 24 -16.26 29.28 -6.34
C SER A 24 -14.95 28.51 -6.28
N LEU A 25 -14.13 28.68 -7.32
CA LEU A 25 -12.73 28.35 -7.26
C LEU A 25 -12.25 29.04 -5.99
N TYR A 26 -11.82 28.23 -5.05
CA TYR A 26 -11.19 28.70 -3.84
C TYR A 26 -10.21 29.80 -4.23
N ASP A 27 -10.48 31.02 -3.74
CA ASP A 27 -9.53 32.12 -3.70
C ASP A 27 -8.53 31.77 -2.58
N GLU A 28 -7.92 30.58 -2.69
CA GLU A 28 -6.73 30.24 -1.97
C GLU A 28 -5.65 31.08 -2.63
N THR A 29 -5.41 32.24 -2.04
CA THR A 29 -4.12 32.92 -2.17
C THR A 29 -3.07 31.82 -2.09
N PRO A 30 -2.28 31.59 -3.16
CA PRO A 30 -1.28 30.55 -3.11
C PRO A 30 -0.29 30.99 -2.04
N ASP A 31 -0.45 30.45 -0.84
CA ASP A 31 0.59 30.41 0.15
C ASP A 31 1.81 29.95 -0.63
N LYS A 32 2.85 30.79 -0.63
CA LYS A 32 4.06 30.57 -1.40
C LYS A 32 4.59 29.19 -1.06
N VAL A 33 4.17 28.20 -1.84
CA VAL A 33 4.76 26.88 -1.84
C VAL A 33 6.13 27.17 -2.42
N ILE A 34 7.11 27.30 -1.53
CA ILE A 34 8.52 27.34 -1.88
C ILE A 34 8.79 25.93 -2.39
N LEU A 35 8.43 25.68 -3.66
CA LEU A 35 8.81 24.48 -4.36
C LEU A 35 10.35 24.49 -4.33
N PRO A 36 10.97 23.44 -3.78
CA PRO A 36 12.41 23.36 -3.71
C PRO A 36 12.94 23.53 -5.13
N GLN A 37 13.69 24.60 -5.36
CA GLN A 37 14.26 24.86 -6.67
C GLN A 37 15.20 23.71 -6.99
N ILE A 38 14.77 22.89 -7.95
CA ILE A 38 15.59 21.85 -8.51
C ILE A 38 16.76 22.56 -9.22
N PRO A 39 18.02 22.23 -8.90
CA PRO A 39 19.16 22.88 -9.52
C PRO A 39 19.07 22.77 -11.05
N GLN A 40 19.32 23.85 -11.78
CA GLN A 40 19.27 23.87 -13.25
C GLN A 40 20.13 22.77 -13.90
N SER A 41 21.20 22.34 -13.24
CA SER A 41 22.03 21.22 -13.70
C SER A 41 21.30 19.88 -13.78
N VAL A 42 20.25 19.68 -12.97
CA VAL A 42 19.43 18.47 -13.00
C VAL A 42 18.49 18.50 -14.20
N HIS A 43 17.95 19.67 -14.56
CA HIS A 43 17.11 19.81 -15.75
C HIS A 43 17.90 19.48 -17.02
N GLN A 44 19.12 20.02 -17.17
CA GLN A 44 19.97 19.70 -18.33
C GLN A 44 20.30 18.21 -18.41
N GLY A 45 20.63 17.57 -17.28
CA GLY A 45 20.92 16.13 -17.27
C GLY A 45 19.72 15.25 -17.61
N ILE A 46 18.50 15.70 -17.28
CA ILE A 46 17.26 15.01 -17.66
C ILE A 46 17.02 15.15 -19.17
N ASP A 47 17.17 16.36 -19.72
CA ASP A 47 16.95 16.62 -21.14
C ASP A 47 17.97 15.86 -22.00
N ASP A 48 19.26 15.90 -21.65
CA ASP A 48 20.32 15.14 -22.33
C ASP A 48 20.07 13.62 -22.26
N ALA A 49 19.58 13.11 -21.12
CA ALA A 49 19.25 11.69 -20.95
C ALA A 49 18.03 11.28 -21.78
N VAL A 50 17.02 12.15 -21.91
CA VAL A 50 15.84 11.91 -22.76
C VAL A 50 16.23 11.90 -24.23
N GLU A 51 17.08 12.84 -24.66
CA GLU A 51 17.59 12.90 -26.04
C GLU A 51 18.42 11.65 -26.37
N HIS A 52 19.35 11.25 -25.49
CA HIS A 52 20.10 10.00 -25.65
C HIS A 52 19.21 8.76 -25.68
N LEU A 53 18.13 8.72 -24.89
CA LEU A 53 17.18 7.61 -24.92
C LEU A 53 16.41 7.58 -26.25
N ALA A 54 16.04 8.75 -26.78
CA ALA A 54 15.34 8.91 -28.05
C ALA A 54 16.20 8.51 -29.26
N GLU A 55 17.52 8.74 -29.20
CA GLU A 55 18.48 8.32 -30.23
C GLU A 55 18.91 6.84 -30.09
N SER A 56 18.70 6.23 -28.92
CA SER A 56 19.10 4.85 -28.69
C SER A 56 18.23 3.84 -29.45
N ALA A 57 18.78 2.65 -29.71
CA ALA A 57 18.04 1.53 -30.29
C ALA A 57 16.81 1.06 -29.47
N LEU A 58 16.64 1.55 -28.23
CA LEU A 58 15.42 1.34 -27.45
C LEU A 58 14.24 2.17 -27.97
N SER A 59 14.48 3.33 -28.57
CA SER A 59 13.43 4.19 -29.16
C SER A 59 12.70 3.47 -30.30
N THR A 60 13.46 2.81 -31.19
CA THR A 60 12.89 1.96 -32.24
C THR A 60 12.18 0.74 -31.65
N LEU A 61 12.66 0.17 -30.54
CA LEU A 61 12.00 -0.93 -29.85
C LEU A 61 10.65 -0.52 -29.24
N VAL A 62 10.60 0.61 -28.52
CA VAL A 62 9.38 1.12 -27.90
C VAL A 62 8.33 1.52 -28.95
N ASN A 63 8.74 2.05 -30.10
CA ASN A 63 7.82 2.42 -31.19
C ASN A 63 7.37 1.22 -32.04
N THR A 64 8.16 0.14 -32.13
CA THR A 64 7.82 -1.05 -32.93
C THR A 64 7.10 -2.13 -32.13
N PHE A 65 7.22 -2.15 -30.80
CA PHE A 65 6.50 -3.08 -29.93
C PHE A 65 5.07 -2.59 -29.63
N SER A 66 4.28 -2.41 -30.69
CA SER A 66 2.83 -2.68 -30.58
C SER A 66 2.67 -4.20 -30.54
N LEU A 67 2.92 -4.81 -29.37
CA LEU A 67 2.81 -6.26 -29.20
C LEU A 67 1.37 -6.72 -29.47
N PRO A 68 1.13 -7.60 -30.46
CA PRO A 68 -0.14 -8.32 -30.58
C PRO A 68 -0.17 -9.39 -29.47
N GLY A 69 -0.55 -9.01 -28.26
CA GLY A 69 -0.45 -9.86 -27.07
C GLY A 69 -1.79 -10.13 -26.41
N ASN A 70 -2.31 -11.35 -26.61
CA ASN A 70 -3.55 -11.95 -26.09
C ASN A 70 -3.61 -12.09 -24.55
N SER A 71 -3.34 -11.04 -23.79
CA SER A 71 -3.66 -11.01 -22.35
C SER A 71 -5.12 -10.55 -22.18
N PRO A 72 -6.01 -11.36 -21.59
CA PRO A 72 -7.42 -11.01 -21.41
C PRO A 72 -7.67 -9.97 -20.31
N GLN A 73 -6.65 -9.32 -19.75
CA GLN A 73 -6.81 -8.25 -18.76
C GLN A 73 -6.18 -6.93 -19.23
N THR A 74 -6.98 -6.21 -20.02
CA THR A 74 -7.25 -4.78 -19.82
C THR A 74 -6.07 -3.83 -19.62
N ARG A 75 -4.95 -4.03 -20.31
CA ARG A 75 -4.15 -2.86 -20.70
C ARG A 75 -4.93 -2.14 -21.78
N GLN A 76 -5.85 -1.25 -21.38
CA GLN A 76 -6.33 -0.21 -22.27
C GLN A 76 -5.09 0.62 -22.62
N GLN A 77 -4.42 0.26 -23.71
CA GLN A 77 -3.48 1.16 -24.34
C GLN A 77 -4.28 2.41 -24.65
N ILE A 78 -3.97 3.51 -23.96
CA ILE A 78 -4.52 4.81 -24.28
C ILE A 78 -4.22 4.99 -25.78
N PRO A 79 -5.24 5.20 -26.62
CA PRO A 79 -5.03 5.39 -28.04
C PRO A 79 -3.91 6.41 -28.24
N PRO A 80 -2.96 6.19 -29.16
CA PRO A 80 -1.89 7.14 -29.42
C PRO A 80 -2.53 8.50 -29.63
N GLN A 81 -2.23 9.43 -28.71
CA GLN A 81 -2.84 10.75 -28.70
C GLN A 81 -2.47 11.40 -30.04
N GLN A 82 -3.47 11.63 -30.89
CA GLN A 82 -3.25 12.36 -32.13
C GLN A 82 -2.68 13.73 -31.74
N LYS A 83 -1.54 14.09 -32.34
CA LYS A 83 -0.98 15.44 -32.20
C LYS A 83 -2.12 16.43 -32.45
N PRO A 84 -2.36 17.40 -31.54
CA PRO A 84 -3.36 18.43 -31.78
C PRO A 84 -2.99 19.13 -33.09
N SER A 85 -3.73 18.86 -34.16
CA SER A 85 -3.30 19.18 -35.53
C SER A 85 -3.63 20.61 -35.94
N ILE A 86 -4.02 21.46 -35.00
CA ILE A 86 -4.45 22.81 -35.32
C ILE A 86 -3.72 23.74 -34.35
N PRO A 87 -2.73 24.53 -34.82
CA PRO A 87 -2.17 25.59 -34.03
C PRO A 87 -3.33 26.47 -33.55
N THR A 88 -3.36 26.71 -32.24
CA THR A 88 -4.31 27.60 -31.55
C THR A 88 -4.60 28.78 -32.46
N LEU A 89 -5.84 28.87 -32.93
CA LEU A 89 -6.23 29.84 -33.93
C LEU A 89 -5.79 31.23 -33.47
N ASP A 90 -4.91 31.88 -34.23
CA ASP A 90 -4.58 33.32 -34.11
C ASP A 90 -5.79 34.19 -34.53
N PHE A 91 -6.98 33.83 -34.07
CA PHE A 91 -8.21 34.56 -34.33
C PHE A 91 -8.36 35.65 -33.28
N VAL A 92 -8.49 36.90 -33.74
CA VAL A 92 -8.83 38.03 -32.87
C VAL A 92 -10.35 38.11 -32.75
N PRO A 93 -10.94 37.76 -31.59
CA PRO A 93 -12.39 37.84 -31.42
C PRO A 93 -12.86 39.29 -31.59
N SER A 94 -13.81 39.49 -32.50
CA SER A 94 -14.40 40.78 -32.83
C SER A 94 -15.76 40.99 -32.14
N THR A 95 -16.41 39.91 -31.70
CA THR A 95 -17.70 39.97 -30.98
C THR A 95 -17.60 39.49 -29.54
N GLU A 96 -18.50 39.93 -28.67
CA GLU A 96 -18.56 39.51 -27.26
C GLU A 96 -18.78 37.99 -27.11
N GLN A 97 -19.57 37.41 -28.03
CA GLN A 97 -19.82 35.97 -28.07
C GLN A 97 -18.55 35.19 -28.43
N GLU A 98 -17.76 35.67 -29.40
CA GLU A 98 -16.47 35.08 -29.74
C GLU A 98 -15.48 35.15 -28.58
N CYS A 99 -15.46 36.26 -27.84
CA CYS A 99 -14.60 36.41 -26.64
C CYS A 99 -14.97 35.37 -25.55
N THR A 100 -16.26 35.17 -25.31
CA THR A 100 -16.75 34.16 -24.37
C THR A 100 -16.36 32.75 -24.81
N LEU A 101 -16.56 32.43 -26.10
CA LEU A 101 -16.19 31.14 -26.66
C LEU A 101 -14.68 30.88 -26.57
N ALA A 102 -13.85 31.88 -26.90
CA ALA A 102 -12.40 31.79 -26.81
C ALA A 102 -11.95 31.49 -25.36
N THR A 103 -12.56 32.15 -24.37
CA THR A 103 -12.28 31.91 -22.95
C THR A 103 -12.63 30.47 -22.53
N ILE A 104 -13.78 29.96 -22.99
CA ILE A 104 -14.20 28.59 -22.72
C ILE A 104 -13.24 27.59 -23.37
N ILE A 105 -12.84 27.82 -24.62
CA ILE A 105 -11.89 26.95 -25.34
C ILE A 105 -10.56 26.88 -24.59
N GLN A 106 -9.97 28.02 -24.22
CA GLN A 106 -8.71 28.07 -23.47
C GLN A 106 -8.82 27.32 -22.14
N ARG A 107 -9.93 27.48 -21.41
CA ARG A 107 -10.17 26.76 -20.14
C ARG A 107 -10.22 25.25 -20.37
N LEU A 108 -10.95 24.81 -21.38
CA LEU A 108 -11.06 23.38 -21.70
C LEU A 108 -9.72 22.80 -22.18
N GLU A 109 -8.92 23.57 -22.91
CA GLU A 109 -7.57 23.17 -23.33
C GLU A 109 -6.65 22.98 -22.11
N MET A 110 -6.66 23.92 -21.17
CA MET A 110 -5.90 23.81 -19.92
C MET A 110 -6.32 22.58 -19.10
N GLU A 111 -7.62 22.34 -18.97
CA GLU A 111 -8.15 21.19 -18.24
C GLU A 111 -7.77 19.86 -18.92
N ASN A 112 -7.87 19.81 -20.25
CA ASN A 112 -7.46 18.63 -21.03
C ASN A 112 -5.96 18.34 -20.86
N GLU A 113 -5.12 19.38 -20.88
CA GLU A 113 -3.68 19.26 -20.67
C GLU A 113 -3.34 18.74 -19.26
N LEU A 114 -4.05 19.23 -18.23
CA LEU A 114 -3.91 18.72 -16.87
C LEU A 114 -4.28 17.22 -16.79
N LEU A 115 -5.41 16.84 -17.37
CA LEU A 115 -5.85 15.44 -17.41
C LEU A 115 -4.86 14.54 -18.15
N ARG A 116 -4.26 15.02 -19.25
CA ARG A 116 -3.21 14.29 -19.98
C ARG A 116 -1.99 14.04 -19.11
N ARG A 117 -1.48 15.07 -18.42
CA ARG A 117 -0.34 14.92 -17.50
C ARG A 117 -0.66 13.91 -16.41
N ARG A 118 -1.85 13.99 -15.82
CA ARG A 118 -2.28 13.04 -14.80
C ARG A 118 -2.38 11.60 -15.30
N ALA A 119 -2.86 11.41 -16.53
CA ALA A 119 -2.91 10.09 -17.15
C ALA A 119 -1.50 9.50 -17.36
N ILE A 120 -0.55 10.32 -17.81
CA ILE A 120 0.86 9.92 -17.97
C ILE A 120 1.48 9.54 -16.62
N GLU A 121 1.26 10.34 -15.57
CA GLU A 121 1.73 10.02 -14.22
C GLU A 121 1.19 8.68 -13.71
N LEU A 122 -0.12 8.45 -13.86
CA LEU A 122 -0.75 7.20 -13.45
C LEU A 122 -0.20 5.99 -14.22
N GLN A 123 0.02 6.17 -15.53
CA GLN A 123 0.61 5.12 -16.36
C GLN A 123 2.06 4.82 -15.92
N ALA A 124 2.88 5.84 -15.67
CA ALA A 124 4.24 5.67 -15.18
C ALA A 124 4.27 4.96 -13.82
N ALA A 125 3.41 5.38 -12.88
CA ALA A 125 3.27 4.73 -11.58
C ALA A 125 2.86 3.26 -11.70
N ASN A 126 1.95 2.93 -12.62
CA ASN A 126 1.54 1.54 -12.85
C ASN A 126 2.69 0.69 -13.40
N VAL A 127 3.46 1.20 -14.37
CA VAL A 127 4.64 0.49 -14.90
C VAL A 127 5.69 0.24 -13.81
N LEU A 128 5.93 1.23 -12.94
CA LEU A 128 6.85 1.08 -11.80
C LEU A 128 6.35 0.03 -10.79
N ASN A 129 5.05 0.04 -10.48
CA ASN A 129 4.44 -0.93 -9.57
C ASN A 129 4.52 -2.36 -10.14
N GLU A 130 4.28 -2.54 -11.43
CA GLU A 130 4.42 -3.83 -12.12
C GLU A 130 5.87 -4.34 -12.05
N ALA A 131 6.86 -3.48 -12.33
CA ALA A 131 8.28 -3.82 -12.26
C ALA A 131 8.70 -4.20 -10.83
N TYR A 132 8.27 -3.44 -9.83
CA TYR A 132 8.52 -3.74 -8.41
C TYR A 132 7.93 -5.10 -8.01
N CYS A 133 6.67 -5.37 -8.41
CA CYS A 133 6.03 -6.65 -8.13
C CYS A 133 6.75 -7.82 -8.80
N ALA A 134 7.26 -7.64 -10.03
CA ALA A 134 8.06 -8.66 -10.72
C ALA A 134 9.33 -9.01 -9.94
N VAL A 135 10.11 -8.00 -9.52
CA VAL A 135 11.32 -8.21 -8.70
C VAL A 135 11.00 -8.91 -7.38
N LEU A 136 9.90 -8.54 -6.72
CA LEU A 136 9.51 -9.16 -5.46
C LEU A 136 9.14 -10.64 -5.64
N ARG A 137 8.43 -10.99 -6.72
CA ARG A 137 8.11 -12.39 -7.05
C ARG A 137 9.38 -13.20 -7.30
N GLU A 138 10.35 -12.66 -8.02
CA GLU A 138 11.64 -13.33 -8.26
C GLU A 138 12.41 -13.57 -6.96
N GLN A 139 12.46 -12.57 -6.06
CA GLN A 139 13.11 -12.71 -4.76
C GLN A 139 12.44 -13.78 -3.89
N LEU A 140 11.11 -13.87 -3.91
CA LEU A 140 10.36 -14.90 -3.21
C LEU A 140 10.64 -16.28 -3.80
N ALA A 141 10.57 -16.43 -5.13
CA ALA A 141 10.88 -17.67 -5.82
C ALA A 141 12.31 -18.16 -5.49
N PHE A 142 13.28 -17.25 -5.47
CA PHE A 142 14.66 -17.56 -5.10
C PHE A 142 14.80 -18.02 -3.64
N LYS A 143 14.07 -17.39 -2.70
CA LYS A 143 14.05 -17.81 -1.29
C LYS A 143 13.41 -19.19 -1.13
N GLU A 144 12.33 -19.47 -1.85
CA GLU A 144 11.68 -20.77 -1.85
C GLU A 144 12.58 -21.87 -2.42
N GLU A 145 13.27 -21.60 -3.53
CA GLU A 145 14.21 -22.56 -4.10
C GLU A 145 15.39 -22.84 -3.16
N LYS A 146 15.93 -21.80 -2.50
CA LYS A 146 16.93 -21.94 -1.45
C LYS A 146 16.41 -22.73 -0.24
N GLY A 147 15.14 -22.53 0.13
CA GLY A 147 14.47 -23.30 1.18
C GLY A 147 14.34 -24.78 0.83
N LYS A 148 13.91 -25.09 -0.39
CA LYS A 148 13.77 -26.47 -0.91
C LYS A 148 15.11 -27.23 -0.94
N LYS A 149 16.22 -26.56 -1.28
CA LYS A 149 17.57 -27.16 -1.24
C LYS A 149 18.03 -27.47 0.19
N LYS A 150 17.62 -26.67 1.19
CA LYS A 150 17.95 -26.91 2.61
C LYS A 150 17.11 -28.03 3.23
N THR A 151 15.86 -28.21 2.81
CA THR A 151 15.00 -29.28 3.34
C THR A 151 15.39 -30.67 2.84
N ALA A 152 16.06 -30.79 1.69
CA ALA A 152 16.62 -32.07 1.22
C ALA A 152 17.74 -32.62 2.12
N SER A 153 18.51 -31.76 2.80
CA SER A 153 19.52 -32.13 3.79
C SER A 153 18.99 -32.16 5.23
N GLY A 154 17.67 -31.97 5.43
CA GLY A 154 17.10 -31.64 6.73
C GLY A 154 15.69 -32.19 6.94
N ARG A 155 15.45 -33.47 6.65
CA ARG A 155 14.33 -34.25 7.24
C ARG A 155 14.53 -34.50 8.75
N LEU A 156 15.00 -33.48 9.48
CA LEU A 156 15.30 -33.52 10.91
C LEU A 156 14.38 -32.60 11.74
N MET A 157 13.39 -31.93 11.14
CA MET A 157 12.48 -31.04 11.89
C MET A 157 11.14 -31.67 12.31
N GLY A 158 10.73 -32.81 11.75
CA GLY A 158 9.48 -33.46 12.17
C GLY A 158 9.63 -34.34 13.41
N ASP A 159 10.56 -35.30 13.34
CA ASP A 159 10.71 -36.34 14.36
C ASP A 159 11.49 -35.86 15.59
N GLU A 160 12.39 -34.89 15.40
CA GLU A 160 13.16 -34.29 16.50
C GLU A 160 12.25 -33.46 17.41
N ILE A 161 11.30 -32.70 16.83
CA ILE A 161 10.33 -31.91 17.60
C ILE A 161 9.43 -32.83 18.41
N LYS A 162 8.89 -33.90 17.80
CA LYS A 162 8.10 -34.91 18.52
C LYS A 162 8.89 -35.58 19.65
N ARG A 163 10.16 -35.93 19.40
CA ARG A 163 11.06 -36.49 20.44
C ARG A 163 11.42 -35.51 21.56
N ILE A 164 11.42 -34.21 21.28
CA ILE A 164 11.61 -33.18 22.30
C ILE A 164 10.32 -33.05 23.12
N GLU A 165 9.16 -32.97 22.47
CA GLU A 165 7.85 -32.85 23.12
C GLU A 165 7.54 -34.06 24.02
N GLU A 166 7.81 -35.27 23.56
CA GLU A 166 7.65 -36.50 24.36
C GLU A 166 8.55 -36.50 25.62
N ARG A 167 9.81 -36.05 25.49
CA ARG A 167 10.71 -35.90 26.64
C ARG A 167 10.22 -34.86 27.63
N TRP A 168 9.60 -33.78 27.15
CA TRP A 168 9.02 -32.74 28.00
C TRP A 168 7.81 -33.21 28.78
N GLU A 169 6.88 -33.93 28.14
CA GLU A 169 5.71 -34.46 28.83
C GLU A 169 6.10 -35.53 29.86
N LYS A 170 7.06 -36.40 29.55
CA LYS A 170 7.58 -37.37 30.52
C LYS A 170 8.22 -36.70 31.74
N ALA A 171 9.07 -35.69 31.52
CA ALA A 171 9.69 -34.95 32.62
C ALA A 171 8.66 -34.18 33.48
N LYS A 172 7.57 -33.74 32.87
CA LYS A 172 6.47 -33.04 33.54
C LYS A 172 5.61 -34.01 34.36
N GLU A 173 5.41 -35.23 33.89
CA GLU A 173 4.73 -36.30 34.62
C GLU A 173 5.56 -36.75 35.84
N GLU A 174 6.84 -37.07 35.65
CA GLU A 174 7.77 -37.41 36.74
C GLU A 174 7.81 -36.33 37.83
N TRP A 175 7.83 -35.06 37.42
CA TRP A 175 7.77 -33.92 38.33
C TRP A 175 6.46 -33.84 39.13
N ASN A 176 5.33 -34.14 38.48
CA ASN A 176 4.03 -34.15 39.15
C ASN A 176 3.93 -35.30 40.15
N GLU A 177 4.43 -36.49 39.80
CA GLU A 177 4.49 -37.63 40.72
C GLU A 177 5.34 -37.33 41.95
N GLU A 178 6.51 -36.72 41.77
CA GLU A 178 7.40 -36.32 42.87
C GLU A 178 6.73 -35.29 43.79
N LYS A 179 5.99 -34.34 43.20
CA LYS A 179 5.21 -33.34 43.94
C LYS A 179 4.08 -33.97 44.76
N GLU A 180 3.37 -34.96 44.21
CA GLU A 180 2.31 -35.67 44.95
C GLU A 180 2.87 -36.59 46.03
N LYS A 181 4.02 -37.26 45.80
CA LYS A 181 4.75 -37.99 46.85
C LYS A 181 5.15 -37.05 48.00
N TRP A 182 5.71 -35.89 47.68
CA TRP A 182 6.08 -34.90 48.69
C TRP A 182 4.88 -34.39 49.50
N LYS A 183 3.72 -34.17 48.86
CA LYS A 183 2.48 -33.80 49.57
C LYS A 183 2.02 -34.90 50.52
N ARG A 184 2.02 -36.16 50.08
CA ARG A 184 1.65 -37.33 50.92
C ARG A 184 2.58 -37.47 52.12
N ASP A 185 3.88 -37.37 51.90
CA ASP A 185 4.90 -37.39 52.97
C ASP A 185 4.70 -36.23 53.96
N LYS A 186 4.37 -35.04 53.45
CA LYS A 186 4.08 -33.87 54.29
C LYS A 186 2.83 -34.08 55.14
N THR A 187 1.75 -34.61 54.58
CA THR A 187 0.51 -34.91 55.33
C THR A 187 0.70 -36.04 56.35
N ALA A 188 1.51 -37.05 56.04
CA ALA A 188 1.83 -38.13 56.97
C ALA A 188 2.71 -37.63 58.13
N GLY A 189 3.66 -36.74 57.85
CA GLY A 189 4.54 -36.14 58.85
C GLY A 189 3.85 -35.14 59.79
N LEU A 190 2.71 -34.56 59.40
CA LEU A 190 1.93 -33.64 60.24
C LEU A 190 1.31 -34.31 61.49
N ASN A 191 1.15 -35.64 61.48
CA ASN A 191 0.61 -36.40 62.61
C ASN A 191 1.69 -36.79 63.64
N VAL A 192 2.96 -36.48 63.37
CA VAL A 192 4.07 -36.67 64.31
C VAL A 192 4.58 -35.27 64.68
N PRO A 193 4.74 -34.91 65.97
CA PRO A 193 5.15 -33.56 66.39
C PRO A 193 6.58 -33.14 65.98
N ALA A 194 7.23 -33.88 65.08
CA ALA A 194 8.53 -33.54 64.51
C ALA A 194 8.35 -32.74 63.21
N CYS A 195 8.95 -31.54 63.13
CA CYS A 195 8.88 -30.67 61.96
C CYS A 195 9.37 -31.38 60.68
N PHE A 196 8.53 -31.44 59.65
CA PHE A 196 8.85 -32.02 58.35
C PHE A 196 10.00 -31.25 57.67
N ALA A 197 11.24 -31.76 57.79
CA ALA A 197 12.45 -31.10 57.31
C ALA A 197 12.74 -31.32 55.81
N LYS A 198 11.93 -32.10 55.08
CA LYS A 198 12.16 -32.35 53.66
C LYS A 198 11.80 -31.11 52.83
N LEU A 199 12.79 -30.55 52.15
CA LEU A 199 12.61 -29.42 51.24
C LEU A 199 11.64 -29.80 50.11
N LYS A 200 10.85 -28.81 49.67
CA LYS A 200 10.00 -28.97 48.48
C LYS A 200 10.89 -29.29 47.28
N PRO A 201 10.52 -30.27 46.43
CA PRO A 201 11.24 -30.52 45.19
C PRO A 201 11.41 -29.20 44.44
N LYS A 202 12.63 -28.91 43.96
CA LYS A 202 12.92 -27.74 43.12
C LYS A 202 12.88 -28.18 41.66
N ARG A 203 12.16 -27.44 40.83
CA ARG A 203 12.04 -27.75 39.40
C ARG A 203 13.46 -27.74 38.84
N GLY A 204 13.85 -28.80 38.14
CA GLY A 204 15.19 -28.90 37.55
C GLY A 204 15.55 -27.64 36.74
N PRO A 205 16.84 -27.37 36.49
CA PRO A 205 17.26 -26.16 35.80
C PRO A 205 16.47 -25.98 34.51
N LEU A 206 15.73 -24.86 34.40
CA LEU A 206 14.99 -24.57 33.19
C LEU A 206 16.00 -24.54 32.03
N PRO A 207 15.66 -25.13 30.87
CA PRO A 207 16.53 -25.04 29.71
C PRO A 207 16.82 -23.57 29.41
N LYS A 208 18.06 -23.30 29.03
CA LYS A 208 18.50 -21.95 28.70
C LYS A 208 17.54 -21.37 27.68
N ALA A 209 17.00 -20.19 27.98
CA ALA A 209 16.09 -19.50 27.08
C ALA A 209 16.74 -19.40 25.69
N ILE A 210 16.01 -19.81 24.65
CA ILE A 210 16.47 -19.65 23.27
C ILE A 210 16.82 -18.17 23.08
N PRO A 211 18.06 -17.84 22.66
CA PRO A 211 18.47 -16.45 22.52
C PRO A 211 17.51 -15.75 21.58
N ARG A 212 16.83 -14.71 22.10
CA ARG A 212 15.93 -13.90 21.29
C ARG A 212 16.78 -13.20 20.23
N PRO A 213 16.43 -13.30 18.93
CA PRO A 213 17.17 -12.58 17.90
C PRO A 213 17.14 -11.09 18.25
N THR A 214 18.34 -10.51 18.40
CA THR A 214 18.49 -9.08 18.65
C THR A 214 18.17 -8.36 17.34
N ILE A 215 16.90 -8.02 17.15
CA ILE A 215 16.50 -7.14 16.05
C ILE A 215 17.17 -5.80 16.37
N LYS A 216 18.21 -5.45 15.62
CA LYS A 216 18.81 -4.11 15.67
C LYS A 216 17.68 -3.14 15.33
N ARG A 217 17.13 -2.50 16.36
CA ARG A 217 16.19 -1.41 16.22
C ARG A 217 16.92 -0.40 15.36
N GLN A 218 16.51 -0.24 14.10
CA GLN A 218 17.06 0.80 13.25
C GLN A 218 16.80 2.10 14.00
N SER A 219 17.87 2.72 14.49
CA SER A 219 17.78 4.02 15.12
C SER A 219 17.13 4.95 14.08
N PRO A 220 16.06 5.68 14.43
CA PRO A 220 15.54 6.70 13.54
C PRO A 220 16.69 7.64 13.23
N THR A 221 17.17 7.61 11.98
CA THR A 221 18.07 8.61 11.46
C THR A 221 17.38 9.95 11.68
N ALA A 222 18.05 10.82 12.43
CA ALA A 222 17.55 12.11 12.85
C ALA A 222 17.26 12.99 11.63
N ASN A 223 16.07 12.83 11.06
CA ASN A 223 15.43 13.88 10.28
C ASN A 223 15.02 14.94 11.30
N LYS A 224 15.82 16.00 11.34
CA LYS A 224 15.60 17.24 12.07
C LYS A 224 14.16 17.70 11.81
N PRO A 225 13.26 17.69 12.81
CA PRO A 225 11.91 18.22 12.62
C PRO A 225 12.04 19.74 12.45
N SER A 226 11.63 20.24 11.28
CA SER A 226 11.25 21.63 11.11
C SER A 226 10.10 21.92 12.07
N SER A 227 10.20 23.04 12.76
CA SER A 227 9.20 23.57 13.68
C SER A 227 7.88 23.81 12.94
N GLU A 228 6.99 22.82 12.95
CA GLU A 228 5.58 23.02 12.66
C GLU A 228 4.82 23.06 13.97
N SER A 229 4.07 24.14 14.12
CA SER A 229 3.26 24.50 15.27
C SER A 229 2.28 23.39 15.63
N PRO A 230 1.99 23.19 16.92
CA PRO A 230 1.02 22.19 17.36
C PRO A 230 -0.37 22.58 16.88
N GLU A 231 -0.86 21.90 15.84
CA GLU A 231 -2.28 21.90 15.52
C GLU A 231 -3.05 21.27 16.67
N GLN A 232 -3.92 22.10 17.21
CA GLN A 232 -4.85 21.84 18.27
C GLN A 232 -5.84 20.77 17.78
N PHE A 233 -5.63 19.53 18.20
CA PHE A 233 -6.52 18.41 17.91
C PHE A 233 -7.80 18.58 18.75
N ASP A 234 -8.78 19.27 18.19
CA ASP A 234 -10.10 19.39 18.78
C ASP A 234 -10.75 18.01 18.83
N GLY A 235 -10.93 17.53 20.06
CA GLY A 235 -11.46 16.22 20.36
C GLY A 235 -12.83 16.03 19.74
N TYR A 236 -12.95 15.02 18.87
CA TYR A 236 -14.22 14.45 18.48
C TYR A 236 -14.87 13.82 19.72
N SER A 237 -15.79 14.59 20.29
CA SER A 237 -16.70 14.16 21.34
C SER A 237 -17.65 13.11 20.76
N SER A 238 -17.33 11.83 20.96
CA SER A 238 -18.25 10.72 20.69
C SER A 238 -19.42 10.82 21.66
N SER A 239 -20.47 11.51 21.23
CA SER A 239 -21.79 11.51 21.86
C SER A 239 -22.39 10.11 21.73
N ASN A 240 -22.43 9.37 22.84
CA ASN A 240 -23.22 8.15 22.97
C ASN A 240 -24.70 8.54 22.96
N GLY A 241 -25.34 8.37 21.80
CA GLY A 241 -26.79 8.44 21.65
C GLY A 241 -27.44 7.23 22.30
N ASP A 242 -27.77 7.37 23.58
CA ASP A 242 -28.60 6.46 24.35
C ASP A 242 -30.07 6.74 24.00
N SER A 243 -30.60 6.00 23.02
CA SER A 243 -32.02 6.07 22.64
C SER A 243 -32.76 4.87 23.20
N ALA A 244 -33.21 5.01 24.45
CA ALA A 244 -34.28 4.18 25.00
C ALA A 244 -35.59 4.62 24.33
N ASP A 245 -36.02 3.88 23.31
CA ASP A 245 -37.40 3.95 22.79
C ASP A 245 -38.24 2.87 23.45
N ALA A 246 -39.36 3.30 23.99
CA ALA A 246 -40.32 2.51 24.73
C ALA A 246 -41.54 2.25 23.85
N GLY A 247 -41.99 1.01 23.76
CA GLY A 247 -43.39 0.74 23.41
C GLY A 247 -43.66 -0.55 22.64
N ARG A 248 -44.04 -1.61 23.37
CA ARG A 248 -45.41 -2.13 23.52
C ARG A 248 -45.40 -3.56 24.03
#